data_AF-A4JTZ9-F1
#
_entry.id   AF-A4JTZ9-F1
#
_cell.length_a   1.000
_cell.length_b   1.000
_cell.length_c   1.000
_cell.angle_alpha   90.00
_cell.angle_beta   90.00
_cell.angle_gamma   90.00
#
_symmetry.space_group_name_H-M   'P 1'
#
loop_
_entity.id
_entity.type
_entity.pdbx_description
1 polymer ?
#
loop_
_entity_poly.entity_id
_entity_poly.type
_entity_poly.pdbx_seq_one_letter_code
_entity_poly.pdbx_strand_id
1 'polypeptide(L)'
;MLSRQHYKRLRFYWQGRASGGAGMTDGIDLDLAALGLVERFERLGSGVCFRITQAGEQELAAEKAREIERRRPHHALADRVAQWLQDQGRVTWTNIELLVDRDAGGRQAIRPDVFSMAATYDEKRINPCVHEVKVSRADFFADVAVAEKRAGYAKIAEVVYYAAPAGMIAAAEVPDGCGLLIETETGTFEIAKRPKKRPVALTTHHFMNLILKPGVFTPAW
;
A
#
# COMPACT_ATOMS: atom_id res chain seq x y z
N MET A 1 -5.07 -16.92 19.97
CA MET A 1 -5.25 -16.00 18.81
C MET A 1 -4.02 -16.14 17.91
N LEU A 2 -4.20 -16.40 16.61
CA LEU A 2 -3.08 -16.61 15.69
C LEU A 2 -2.35 -15.30 15.39
N SER A 3 -1.02 -15.32 15.48
CA SER A 3 -0.16 -14.16 15.15
C SER A 3 0.21 -14.13 13.65
N ARG A 4 0.85 -13.03 13.20
CA ARG A 4 1.39 -12.94 11.82
C ARG A 4 2.36 -14.07 11.47
N GLN A 5 3.13 -14.56 12.44
CA GLN A 5 4.06 -15.67 12.24
C GLN A 5 3.33 -16.99 11.98
N HIS A 6 2.21 -17.24 12.66
CA HIS A 6 1.37 -18.41 12.41
C HIS A 6 0.86 -18.44 10.97
N TYR A 7 0.27 -17.34 10.49
CA TYR A 7 -0.21 -17.27 9.11
C TYR A 7 0.91 -17.34 8.07
N LYS A 8 2.11 -16.84 8.39
CA LYS A 8 3.29 -17.03 7.54
C LYS A 8 3.64 -18.51 7.40
N ARG A 9 3.64 -19.26 8.52
CA ARG A 9 3.90 -20.71 8.54
C ARG A 9 2.79 -21.50 7.84
N LEU A 10 1.52 -21.14 8.05
CA LEU A 10 0.38 -21.77 7.38
C LEU A 10 0.43 -21.60 5.85
N ARG A 11 0.78 -20.40 5.36
CA ARG A 11 1.02 -20.17 3.92
C ARG A 11 2.18 -20.99 3.36
N PHE A 12 3.24 -21.18 4.14
CA PHE A 12 4.36 -22.02 3.74
C PHE A 12 3.91 -23.47 3.47
N TYR A 13 3.10 -24.03 4.37
CA TYR A 13 2.51 -25.36 4.17
C TYR A 13 1.54 -25.41 2.98
N TRP A 14 0.69 -24.40 2.81
CA TRP A 14 -0.24 -24.33 1.67
C TRP A 14 0.47 -24.24 0.30
N GLN A 15 1.60 -23.52 0.21
CA GLN A 15 2.35 -23.38 -1.04
C GLN A 15 3.07 -24.65 -1.49
N GLY A 16 3.06 -25.72 -0.68
CA GLY A 16 3.79 -26.96 -0.96
C GLY A 16 5.31 -26.77 -1.06
N ARG A 17 5.83 -25.62 -0.60
CA ARG A 17 7.26 -25.31 -0.58
C ARG A 17 7.89 -26.09 0.56
N ALA A 18 8.41 -27.26 0.23
CA ALA A 18 8.96 -28.26 1.14
C ALA A 18 7.91 -28.96 2.01
N SER A 19 7.84 -30.28 1.87
CA SER A 19 7.34 -31.15 2.93
C SER A 19 8.23 -30.87 4.14
N GLY A 20 7.73 -30.08 5.11
CA GLY A 20 8.51 -29.42 6.14
C GLY A 20 9.39 -30.40 6.92
N GLY A 21 10.60 -30.65 6.41
CA GLY A 21 11.52 -31.66 6.90
C GLY A 21 11.95 -31.35 8.34
N ALA A 22 12.20 -32.43 9.09
CA ALA A 22 12.34 -32.52 10.53
C ALA A 22 13.47 -31.72 11.22
N GLY A 23 13.98 -30.63 10.61
CA GLY A 23 15.12 -29.88 11.14
C GLY A 23 14.79 -28.64 11.98
N MET A 24 13.54 -28.15 11.96
CA MET A 24 13.25 -26.78 12.43
C MET A 24 11.83 -26.60 12.98
N THR A 25 11.26 -27.65 13.56
CA THR A 25 9.94 -27.57 14.22
C THR A 25 10.01 -26.66 15.43
N ASP A 26 9.12 -25.68 15.53
CA ASP A 26 9.09 -24.70 16.63
C ASP A 26 7.70 -24.63 17.29
N GLY A 27 7.56 -23.73 18.28
CA GLY A 27 6.29 -23.53 18.98
C GLY A 27 5.13 -23.15 18.07
N ILE A 28 5.39 -22.55 16.89
CA ILE A 28 4.34 -22.19 15.93
C ILE A 28 3.72 -23.45 15.32
N ASP A 29 4.53 -24.48 15.03
CA ASP A 29 4.01 -25.74 14.51
C ASP A 29 3.18 -26.49 15.55
N LEU A 30 3.63 -26.46 16.81
CA LEU A 30 2.87 -27.03 17.93
C LEU A 30 1.51 -26.34 18.08
N ASP A 31 1.49 -24.99 18.08
CA ASP A 31 0.27 -24.21 18.21
C ASP A 31 -0.70 -24.47 17.05
N LEU A 32 -0.19 -24.50 15.81
CA LEU A 32 -1.01 -24.80 14.63
C LEU A 32 -1.55 -26.24 14.65
N ALA A 33 -0.75 -27.20 15.11
CA ALA A 33 -1.17 -28.61 15.20
C ALA A 33 -2.20 -28.82 16.32
N ALA A 34 -2.03 -28.15 17.47
CA ALA A 34 -2.98 -28.18 18.57
C ALA A 34 -4.36 -27.62 18.16
N LEU A 35 -4.37 -26.66 17.23
CA LEU A 35 -5.60 -26.11 16.63
C LEU A 35 -6.12 -26.94 15.44
N GLY A 36 -5.46 -28.04 15.08
CA GLY A 36 -5.84 -28.89 13.95
C GLY A 36 -5.68 -28.23 12.57
N LEU A 37 -4.95 -27.12 12.47
CA LEU A 37 -4.73 -26.40 11.21
C LEU A 37 -3.62 -27.03 10.36
N VAL A 38 -2.74 -27.78 11.01
CA VAL A 38 -1.73 -28.62 10.37
C VAL A 38 -1.75 -29.99 11.03
N GLU A 39 -1.34 -31.01 10.30
CA GLU A 39 -1.18 -32.36 10.84
C GLU A 39 0.28 -32.80 10.72
N ARG A 40 0.75 -33.48 11.76
CA ARG A 40 2.07 -34.07 11.84
C ARG A 40 2.04 -35.46 11.18
N PHE A 41 2.99 -35.73 10.30
CA PHE A 41 3.14 -37.04 9.67
C PHE A 41 4.61 -37.41 9.51
N GLU A 42 4.91 -38.69 9.33
CA GLU A 42 6.26 -39.16 9.03
C GLU A 42 6.42 -39.36 7.53
N ARG A 43 7.55 -38.89 7.00
CA ARG A 43 7.94 -39.11 5.61
C ARG A 43 9.24 -39.90 5.57
N LEU A 44 9.20 -41.03 4.87
CA LEU A 44 10.37 -41.88 4.66
C LEU A 44 11.55 -41.05 4.11
N GLY A 45 12.68 -41.07 4.81
CA GLY A 45 13.88 -40.32 4.44
C GLY A 45 13.90 -38.83 4.82
N SER A 46 12.81 -38.26 5.34
CA SER A 46 12.75 -36.85 5.79
C SER A 46 12.36 -36.68 7.26
N GLY A 47 11.99 -37.78 7.93
CA GLY A 47 11.55 -37.78 9.33
C GLY A 47 10.15 -37.17 9.48
N VAL A 48 9.97 -36.45 10.58
CA VAL A 48 8.71 -35.76 10.92
C VAL A 48 8.50 -34.55 10.02
N CYS A 49 7.29 -34.44 9.47
CA CYS A 49 6.84 -33.31 8.66
C CYS A 49 5.46 -32.81 9.09
N PHE A 50 5.10 -31.62 8.60
CA PHE A 50 3.76 -31.06 8.73
C PHE A 50 3.14 -30.80 7.37
N ARG A 51 1.83 -31.01 7.26
CA ARG A 51 1.00 -30.59 6.11
C ARG A 51 -0.21 -29.82 6.59
N ILE A 52 -0.68 -28.88 5.77
CA ILE A 52 -1.90 -28.12 6.07
C ILE A 52 -3.11 -29.06 6.01
N THR A 53 -4.05 -28.90 6.94
CA THR A 53 -5.32 -29.62 6.92
C THR A 53 -6.38 -28.80 6.19
N GLN A 54 -7.55 -29.40 5.92
CA GLN A 54 -8.70 -28.66 5.40
C GLN A 54 -9.12 -27.50 6.32
N ALA A 55 -9.06 -27.69 7.65
CA ALA A 55 -9.34 -26.63 8.61
C ALA A 55 -8.30 -25.50 8.52
N GLY A 56 -7.03 -25.85 8.29
CA GLY A 56 -5.97 -24.87 8.01
C GLY A 56 -6.21 -24.06 6.76
N GLU A 57 -6.65 -24.69 5.67
CA GLU A 57 -6.99 -24.00 4.42
C GLU A 57 -8.18 -23.04 4.60
N GLN A 58 -9.23 -23.49 5.31
CA GLN A 58 -10.39 -22.65 5.63
C GLN A 58 -10.00 -21.45 6.48
N GLU A 59 -9.18 -21.64 7.50
CA GLU A 59 -8.69 -20.53 8.35
C GLU A 59 -7.82 -19.56 7.55
N LEU A 60 -6.96 -20.07 6.66
CA LEU A 60 -6.14 -19.23 5.80
C LEU A 60 -6.99 -18.41 4.81
N ALA A 61 -8.04 -19.02 4.25
CA ALA A 61 -9.01 -18.33 3.40
C ALA A 61 -9.80 -17.26 4.18
N ALA A 62 -10.24 -17.58 5.41
CA ALA A 62 -10.93 -16.65 6.28
C ALA A 62 -10.03 -15.46 6.64
N GLU A 63 -8.74 -15.68 6.92
CA GLU A 63 -7.82 -14.58 7.18
C GLU A 63 -7.60 -13.69 5.96
N LYS A 64 -7.52 -14.28 4.76
CA LYS A 64 -7.45 -13.51 3.52
C LYS A 64 -8.71 -12.64 3.34
N ALA A 65 -9.90 -13.18 3.63
CA ALA A 65 -11.14 -12.42 3.57
C ALA A 65 -11.16 -11.26 4.58
N ARG A 66 -10.72 -11.51 5.83
CA ARG A 66 -10.56 -10.47 6.86
C ARG A 66 -9.54 -9.40 6.45
N GLU A 67 -8.44 -9.79 5.81
CA GLU A 67 -7.45 -8.83 5.30
C GLU A 67 -8.03 -7.92 4.21
N ILE A 68 -8.80 -8.49 3.27
CA ILE A 68 -9.51 -7.72 2.23
C ILE A 68 -10.46 -6.72 2.88
N GLU A 69 -11.28 -7.17 3.84
CA GLU A 69 -12.26 -6.30 4.49
C GLU A 69 -11.59 -5.19 5.31
N ARG A 70 -10.48 -5.49 6.01
CA ARG A 70 -9.70 -4.46 6.71
C ARG A 70 -9.09 -3.40 5.79
N ARG A 71 -8.74 -3.76 4.55
CA ARG A 71 -8.18 -2.81 3.56
C ARG A 71 -9.25 -2.06 2.77
N ARG A 72 -10.49 -2.55 2.77
CA ARG A 72 -11.58 -2.00 1.98
C ARG A 72 -11.83 -0.50 2.23
N PRO A 73 -11.83 0.01 3.48
CA PRO A 73 -12.00 1.44 3.71
C PRO A 73 -10.89 2.29 3.08
N HIS A 74 -9.64 1.82 3.13
CA HIS A 74 -8.49 2.50 2.52
C HIS A 74 -8.63 2.55 1.00
N HIS A 75 -8.88 1.40 0.36
CA HIS A 75 -9.08 1.35 -1.09
C HIS A 75 -10.25 2.22 -1.53
N ALA A 76 -11.39 2.14 -0.82
CA ALA A 76 -12.56 2.93 -1.15
C ALA A 76 -12.31 4.44 -1.04
N LEU A 77 -11.52 4.89 -0.06
CA LEU A 77 -11.13 6.29 0.05
C LEU A 77 -10.13 6.69 -1.04
N ALA A 78 -9.17 5.82 -1.39
CA ALA A 78 -8.25 6.06 -2.52
C ALA A 78 -8.99 6.20 -3.85
N ASP A 79 -9.98 5.37 -4.11
CA ASP A 79 -10.82 5.44 -5.31
C ASP A 79 -11.59 6.77 -5.37
N ARG A 80 -12.15 7.23 -4.25
CA ARG A 80 -12.85 8.53 -4.19
C ARG A 80 -11.91 9.72 -4.36
N VAL A 81 -10.71 9.68 -3.76
CA VAL A 81 -9.67 10.69 -4.00
C VAL A 81 -9.30 10.74 -5.49
N ALA A 82 -9.09 9.57 -6.12
CA ALA A 82 -8.77 9.48 -7.53
C ALA A 82 -9.89 10.07 -8.40
N GLN A 83 -11.16 9.71 -8.13
CA GLN A 83 -12.30 10.27 -8.86
C GLN A 83 -12.38 11.79 -8.72
N TRP A 84 -12.28 12.32 -7.50
CA TRP A 84 -12.31 13.76 -7.25
C TRP A 84 -11.21 14.54 -7.98
N LEU A 85 -10.02 13.93 -8.14
CA LEU A 85 -8.92 14.50 -8.92
C LEU A 85 -9.20 14.44 -10.43
N GLN A 86 -9.79 13.35 -10.91
CA GLN A 86 -10.18 13.19 -12.32
C GLN A 86 -11.23 14.22 -12.73
N ASP A 87 -12.21 14.49 -11.85
CA ASP A 87 -13.24 15.51 -12.07
C ASP A 87 -12.66 16.92 -12.15
N GLN A 88 -11.45 17.13 -11.62
CA GLN A 88 -10.66 18.36 -11.75
C GLN A 88 -9.71 18.36 -12.96
N GLY A 89 -9.86 17.40 -13.89
CA GLY A 89 -9.06 17.30 -15.11
C GLY A 89 -7.66 16.72 -14.90
N ARG A 90 -7.44 15.94 -13.84
CA ARG A 90 -6.16 15.25 -13.60
C ARG A 90 -6.21 13.81 -14.09
N VAL A 91 -5.07 13.31 -14.54
CA VAL A 91 -4.85 11.88 -14.77
C VAL A 91 -4.40 11.25 -13.45
N THR A 92 -4.90 10.07 -13.13
CA THR A 92 -4.62 9.40 -11.85
C THR A 92 -4.20 7.94 -12.03
N TRP A 93 -3.37 7.47 -11.10
CA TRP A 93 -2.92 6.09 -11.01
C TRP A 93 -3.01 5.64 -9.55
N THR A 94 -3.80 4.61 -9.25
CA THR A 94 -3.89 4.04 -7.91
C THR A 94 -2.90 2.88 -7.75
N ASN A 95 -2.21 2.82 -6.61
CA ASN A 95 -1.26 1.75 -6.26
C ASN A 95 -0.16 1.48 -7.32
N ILE A 96 0.23 2.49 -8.10
CA ILE A 96 1.26 2.34 -9.12
C ILE A 96 2.64 2.17 -8.51
N GLU A 97 3.41 1.21 -9.00
CA GLU A 97 4.82 1.08 -8.62
C GLU A 97 5.72 1.87 -9.56
N LEU A 98 6.49 2.81 -8.99
CA LEU A 98 7.53 3.60 -9.67
C LEU A 98 8.89 3.31 -9.05
N LEU A 99 9.96 3.39 -9.86
CA LEU A 99 11.33 3.29 -9.38
C LEU A 99 11.93 4.68 -9.25
N VAL A 100 12.53 4.98 -8.09
CA VAL A 100 13.28 6.22 -7.85
C VAL A 100 14.68 5.88 -7.38
N ASP A 101 15.64 6.75 -7.67
CA ASP A 101 17.01 6.55 -7.20
C ASP A 101 17.09 6.68 -5.67
N ARG A 102 18.01 5.97 -5.03
CA ARG A 102 18.31 6.11 -3.60
C ARG A 102 19.53 7.02 -3.43
N ASP A 103 19.57 7.76 -2.32
CA ASP A 103 20.70 8.66 -2.05
C ASP A 103 22.01 7.89 -1.83
N ALA A 104 21.92 6.69 -1.26
CA ALA A 104 23.05 5.77 -1.09
C ALA A 104 23.39 4.95 -2.36
N GLY A 105 22.78 5.27 -3.51
CA GLY A 105 22.93 4.54 -4.76
C GLY A 105 21.93 3.38 -4.96
N GLY A 106 21.69 3.03 -6.22
CA GLY A 106 20.69 2.06 -6.64
C GLY A 106 19.27 2.65 -6.74
N ARG A 107 18.28 1.79 -6.98
CA ARG A 107 16.86 2.17 -7.11
C ARG A 107 16.03 1.56 -6.00
N GLN A 108 14.97 2.27 -5.61
CA GLN A 108 13.92 1.77 -4.73
C GLN A 108 12.57 1.85 -5.43
N ALA A 109 11.75 0.82 -5.24
CA ALA A 109 10.35 0.85 -5.63
C ALA A 109 9.56 1.65 -4.60
N ILE A 110 8.74 2.58 -5.09
CA ILE A 110 7.77 3.33 -4.32
C ILE A 110 6.38 3.02 -4.87
N ARG A 111 5.37 3.06 -4.00
CA ARG A 111 3.98 2.75 -4.37
C ARG A 111 3.04 3.73 -3.66
N PRO A 112 2.82 4.93 -4.23
CA PRO A 112 1.82 5.85 -3.69
C PRO A 112 0.41 5.25 -3.80
N ASP A 113 -0.45 5.57 -2.83
CA ASP A 113 -1.86 5.15 -2.87
C ASP A 113 -2.57 5.74 -4.09
N VAL A 114 -2.41 7.05 -4.31
CA VAL A 114 -2.82 7.74 -5.54
C VAL A 114 -1.71 8.66 -6.03
N PHE A 115 -1.26 8.45 -7.27
CA PHE A 115 -0.43 9.38 -8.01
C PHE A 115 -1.29 10.16 -9.01
N SER A 116 -1.04 11.45 -9.21
CA SER A 116 -1.82 12.26 -10.15
C SER A 116 -1.00 13.32 -10.85
N MET A 117 -1.37 13.64 -12.09
CA MET A 117 -0.76 14.69 -12.91
C MET A 117 -1.84 15.51 -13.61
N ALA A 118 -1.56 16.79 -13.88
CA ALA A 118 -2.42 17.58 -14.75
C ALA A 118 -2.41 16.98 -16.17
N ALA A 119 -3.58 16.92 -16.82
CA ALA A 119 -3.70 16.47 -18.20
C ALA A 119 -3.19 17.57 -19.17
N THR A 120 -1.88 17.59 -19.42
CA THR A 120 -1.23 18.58 -20.28
C THR A 120 -0.02 17.99 -21.01
N TYR A 121 0.33 18.58 -22.15
CA TYR A 121 1.55 18.26 -22.90
C TYR A 121 2.74 19.17 -22.53
N ASP A 122 2.53 20.16 -21.64
CA ASP A 122 3.59 21.02 -21.14
C ASP A 122 4.22 20.42 -19.87
N GLU A 123 5.46 19.94 -20.00
CA GLU A 123 6.24 19.35 -18.91
C GLU A 123 6.36 20.29 -17.69
N LYS A 124 6.33 21.61 -17.86
CA LYS A 124 6.42 22.53 -16.72
C LYS A 124 5.11 22.64 -15.94
N ARG A 125 4.01 22.09 -16.49
CA ARG A 125 2.66 22.22 -15.96
C ARG A 125 2.04 20.89 -15.54
N ILE A 126 2.75 19.76 -15.70
CA ILE A 126 2.25 18.43 -15.32
C ILE A 126 1.96 18.29 -13.82
N ASN A 127 2.57 19.12 -12.97
CA ASN A 127 2.28 19.24 -11.54
C ASN A 127 2.05 17.88 -10.85
N PRO A 128 3.01 16.94 -10.86
CA PRO A 128 2.80 15.62 -10.28
C PRO A 128 2.58 15.68 -8.76
N CYS A 129 1.61 14.93 -8.26
CA CYS A 129 1.23 14.90 -6.85
C CYS A 129 1.05 13.46 -6.38
N VAL A 130 1.47 13.19 -5.15
CA VAL A 130 1.15 11.96 -4.40
C VAL A 130 0.08 12.27 -3.37
N HIS A 131 -0.88 11.37 -3.19
CA HIS A 131 -1.88 11.41 -2.14
C HIS A 131 -1.83 10.09 -1.37
N GLU A 132 -1.41 10.16 -0.10
CA GLU A 132 -1.35 9.03 0.83
C GLU A 132 -2.64 8.98 1.65
N VAL A 133 -3.36 7.87 1.57
CA VAL A 133 -4.69 7.70 2.14
C VAL A 133 -4.59 7.12 3.53
N LYS A 134 -5.27 7.74 4.50
CA LYS A 134 -5.23 7.37 5.92
C LYS A 134 -6.63 7.22 6.49
N VAL A 135 -6.95 5.98 6.88
CA VAL A 135 -8.22 5.60 7.52
C VAL A 135 -8.08 5.27 9.00
N SER A 136 -6.87 5.41 9.55
CA SER A 136 -6.63 5.30 10.99
C SER A 136 -5.50 6.24 11.43
N ARG A 137 -5.58 6.70 12.68
CA ARG A 137 -4.53 7.54 13.29
C ARG A 137 -3.20 6.80 13.42
N ALA A 138 -3.24 5.51 13.76
CA ALA A 138 -2.05 4.69 13.90
C ALA A 138 -1.28 4.58 12.57
N ASP A 139 -2.00 4.36 11.47
CA ASP A 139 -1.42 4.33 10.12
C ASP A 139 -0.81 5.69 9.75
N PHE A 140 -1.50 6.79 10.03
CA PHE A 140 -0.96 8.14 9.80
C PHE A 140 0.37 8.38 10.55
N PHE A 141 0.41 8.13 11.86
CA PHE A 141 1.63 8.36 12.63
C PHE A 141 2.77 7.42 12.27
N ALA A 142 2.47 6.16 11.95
CA ALA A 142 3.47 5.22 11.45
C ALA A 142 4.13 5.73 10.16
N ASP A 143 3.34 6.28 9.25
CA ASP A 143 3.85 6.88 8.02
C ASP A 143 4.64 8.17 8.25
N VAL A 144 4.17 9.05 9.14
CA VAL A 144 4.89 10.28 9.50
C VAL A 144 6.27 9.96 10.07
N ALA A 145 6.39 8.90 10.87
CA ALA A 145 7.65 8.48 11.48
C ALA A 145 8.70 8.02 10.44
N VAL A 146 8.29 7.59 9.24
CA VAL A 146 9.21 7.12 8.19
C VAL A 146 9.51 8.24 7.20
N ALA A 147 10.54 9.05 7.51
CA ALA A 147 10.95 10.18 6.67
C ALA A 147 11.41 9.75 5.26
N GLU A 148 12.03 8.58 5.15
CA GLU A 148 12.57 8.02 3.90
C GLU A 148 11.45 7.76 2.87
N LYS A 149 10.26 7.36 3.33
CA LYS A 149 9.08 7.16 2.47
C LYS A 149 8.73 8.47 1.75
N ARG A 150 8.66 9.57 2.50
CA ARG A 150 8.38 10.91 1.96
C ARG A 150 9.52 11.40 1.07
N ALA A 151 10.76 11.13 1.43
CA ALA A 151 11.92 11.46 0.58
C ALA A 151 11.86 10.75 -0.78
N GLY A 152 11.37 9.51 -0.83
CA GLY A 152 11.13 8.78 -2.08
C GLY A 152 10.10 9.47 -2.97
N TYR A 153 8.96 9.90 -2.42
CA TYR A 153 7.93 10.60 -3.18
C TYR A 153 8.36 11.99 -3.66
N ALA A 154 9.19 12.69 -2.89
CA ALA A 154 9.74 13.99 -3.29
C ALA A 154 10.58 13.93 -4.58
N LYS A 155 10.99 12.74 -5.03
CA LYS A 155 11.70 12.53 -6.30
C LYS A 155 10.77 12.48 -7.53
N ILE A 156 9.47 12.32 -7.33
CA ILE A 156 8.48 12.22 -8.42
C ILE A 156 7.26 13.12 -8.25
N ALA A 157 7.07 13.77 -7.12
CA ALA A 157 5.94 14.64 -6.87
C ALA A 157 6.36 16.00 -6.36
N GLU A 158 5.71 17.04 -6.87
CA GLU A 158 5.87 18.40 -6.37
C GLU A 158 5.24 18.59 -5.00
N VAL A 159 4.24 17.76 -4.70
CA VAL A 159 3.46 17.79 -3.47
C VAL A 159 3.12 16.37 -3.04
N VAL A 160 3.23 16.13 -1.72
CA VAL A 160 2.63 14.97 -1.05
C VAL A 160 1.47 15.47 -0.20
N TYR A 161 0.27 14.95 -0.44
CA TYR A 161 -0.91 15.13 0.39
C TYR A 161 -1.11 13.90 1.27
N TYR A 162 -1.55 14.12 2.50
CA TYR A 162 -2.31 13.10 3.24
C TYR A 162 -3.80 13.33 2.95
N ALA A 163 -4.53 12.26 2.67
CA ALA A 163 -5.98 12.28 2.46
C ALA A 163 -6.67 11.42 3.52
N ALA A 164 -7.67 11.96 4.22
CA ALA A 164 -8.33 11.26 5.31
C ALA A 164 -9.80 11.70 5.49
N PRO A 165 -10.63 10.89 6.18
CA PRO A 165 -11.96 11.33 6.58
C PRO A 165 -11.91 12.54 7.54
N ALA A 166 -12.99 13.31 7.57
CA ALA A 166 -13.16 14.41 8.53
C ALA A 166 -12.87 13.96 9.98
N GLY A 167 -12.11 14.79 10.69
CA GLY A 167 -11.72 14.55 12.08
C GLY A 167 -10.59 13.52 12.29
N MET A 168 -10.08 12.87 11.24
CA MET A 168 -9.03 11.86 11.40
C MET A 168 -7.63 12.45 11.68
N ILE A 169 -7.27 13.50 10.95
CA ILE A 169 -5.96 14.17 11.03
C ILE A 169 -6.20 15.67 11.18
N ALA A 170 -5.56 16.29 12.17
CA ALA A 170 -5.52 17.74 12.29
C ALA A 170 -4.40 18.34 11.45
N ALA A 171 -4.63 19.54 10.88
CA ALA A 171 -3.65 20.21 10.02
C ALA A 171 -2.27 20.41 10.69
N ALA A 172 -2.25 20.64 12.01
CA ALA A 172 -1.01 20.80 12.78
C ALA A 172 -0.19 19.49 12.92
N GLU A 173 -0.82 18.32 12.76
CA GLU A 173 -0.14 17.02 12.83
C GLU A 173 0.56 16.67 11.52
N VAL A 174 0.14 17.28 10.42
CA VAL A 174 0.70 17.02 9.09
C VAL A 174 2.10 17.63 8.97
N PRO A 175 3.10 16.89 8.47
CA PRO A 175 4.45 17.43 8.31
C PRO A 175 4.55 18.69 7.46
N ASP A 176 5.62 19.46 7.66
CA ASP A 176 5.88 20.66 6.88
C ASP A 176 6.11 20.35 5.40
N GLY A 177 5.51 21.19 4.55
CA GLY A 177 5.52 21.04 3.10
C GLY A 177 4.47 20.07 2.55
N CYS A 178 3.94 19.15 3.36
CA CYS A 178 2.82 18.28 2.98
C CYS A 178 1.48 19.02 3.04
N GLY A 179 0.54 18.58 2.20
CA GLY A 179 -0.85 19.05 2.21
C GLY A 179 -1.76 18.08 2.97
N LEU A 180 -2.96 18.55 3.30
CA LEU A 180 -4.02 17.74 3.90
C LEU A 180 -5.30 17.90 3.08
N LEU A 181 -5.82 16.79 2.56
CA LEU A 181 -7.14 16.66 1.96
C LEU A 181 -8.07 15.96 2.96
N ILE A 182 -9.21 16.57 3.24
CA ILE A 182 -10.23 16.01 4.11
C ILE A 182 -11.47 15.72 3.30
N GLU A 183 -11.95 14.47 3.38
CA GLU A 183 -13.28 14.11 2.89
C GLU A 183 -14.33 14.64 3.87
N THR A 184 -15.07 15.69 3.47
CA THR A 184 -16.12 16.33 4.28
C THR A 184 -17.47 15.63 4.11
N GLU A 185 -17.74 15.17 2.89
CA GLU A 185 -18.84 14.29 2.52
C GLU A 185 -18.31 13.23 1.55
N THR A 186 -18.98 12.09 1.42
CA THR A 186 -18.53 11.00 0.53
C THR A 186 -18.25 11.51 -0.89
N GLY A 187 -16.99 11.49 -1.31
CA GLY A 187 -16.53 11.96 -2.63
C GLY A 187 -16.21 13.46 -2.72
N THR A 188 -16.49 14.24 -1.68
CA THR A 188 -16.23 15.68 -1.63
C THR A 188 -15.05 15.97 -0.71
N PHE A 189 -14.05 16.68 -1.24
CA PHE A 189 -12.80 16.94 -0.53
C PHE A 189 -12.47 18.43 -0.41
N GLU A 190 -11.91 18.80 0.74
CA GLU A 190 -11.39 20.13 1.02
C GLU A 190 -9.90 20.11 1.38
N ILE A 191 -9.16 21.16 1.00
CA ILE A 191 -7.76 21.32 1.38
C ILE A 191 -7.68 21.97 2.77
N ALA A 192 -7.57 21.14 3.82
CA ALA A 192 -7.45 21.58 5.21
C ALA A 192 -6.04 22.11 5.55
N LYS A 193 -5.01 21.71 4.82
CA LYS A 193 -3.64 22.28 4.90
C LYS A 193 -3.09 22.46 3.50
N ARG A 194 -2.71 23.69 3.16
CA ARG A 194 -2.03 23.98 1.89
C ARG A 194 -0.58 23.47 1.93
N PRO A 195 -0.13 22.72 0.91
CA PRO A 195 1.24 22.24 0.82
C PRO A 195 2.21 23.35 0.40
N LYS A 196 3.52 23.08 0.54
CA LYS A 196 4.57 23.88 -0.11
C LYS A 196 5.10 23.11 -1.32
N LYS A 197 4.82 23.61 -2.53
CA LYS A 197 5.28 22.99 -3.78
C LYS A 197 6.80 22.98 -3.88
N ARG A 198 7.36 21.91 -4.42
CA ARG A 198 8.78 21.79 -4.80
C ARG A 198 8.86 21.33 -6.24
N PRO A 199 9.52 22.05 -7.17
CA PRO A 199 9.64 21.58 -8.54
C PRO A 199 10.29 20.19 -8.62
N VAL A 200 9.78 19.35 -9.51
CA VAL A 200 10.35 18.02 -9.79
C VAL A 200 10.29 17.76 -11.29
N ALA A 201 11.32 17.12 -11.82
CA ALA A 201 11.35 16.67 -13.21
C ALA A 201 11.18 15.15 -13.26
N LEU A 202 10.17 14.68 -13.99
CA LEU A 202 10.01 13.25 -14.23
C LEU A 202 10.99 12.80 -15.31
N THR A 203 11.68 11.69 -15.07
CA THR A 203 12.60 11.12 -16.05
C THR A 203 11.82 10.37 -17.14
N THR A 204 12.49 10.09 -18.27
CA THR A 204 11.95 9.21 -19.31
C THR A 204 11.51 7.85 -18.74
N HIS A 205 12.22 7.31 -17.75
CA HIS A 205 11.85 6.05 -17.10
C HIS A 205 10.50 6.15 -16.38
N HIS A 206 10.22 7.27 -15.69
CA HIS A 206 8.92 7.50 -15.06
C HIS A 206 7.80 7.56 -16.10
N PHE A 207 7.99 8.34 -17.18
CA PHE A 207 7.00 8.42 -18.26
C PHE A 207 6.76 7.07 -18.94
N MET A 208 7.80 6.29 -19.22
CA MET A 208 7.63 4.94 -19.79
C MET A 208 6.78 4.04 -18.88
N ASN A 209 6.98 4.10 -17.56
CA ASN A 209 6.18 3.32 -16.62
C ASN A 209 4.71 3.78 -16.61
N LEU A 210 4.47 5.10 -16.63
CA LEU A 210 3.13 5.69 -16.67
C LEU A 210 2.39 5.43 -18.00
N ILE A 211 3.12 5.29 -19.11
CA ILE A 211 2.55 4.93 -20.42
C ILE A 211 2.17 3.44 -20.46
N LEU A 212 3.06 2.55 -19.97
CA LEU A 212 2.81 1.11 -19.95
C LEU A 212 1.73 0.70 -18.95
N LYS A 213 1.51 1.51 -17.92
CA LYS A 213 0.40 1.39 -16.96
C LYS A 213 -0.48 2.64 -17.10
N PRO A 214 -1.31 2.71 -18.14
CA PRO A 214 -2.04 3.94 -18.47
C PRO A 214 -2.93 4.36 -17.30
N GLY A 215 -2.91 5.66 -16.99
CA GLY A 215 -3.71 6.24 -15.93
C GLY A 215 -5.17 6.41 -16.34
N VAL A 216 -6.03 6.61 -15.35
CA VAL A 216 -7.43 6.93 -15.58
C VAL A 216 -7.58 8.44 -15.70
N PHE A 217 -8.32 8.86 -16.73
CA PHE A 217 -8.62 10.25 -17.04
C PHE A 217 -10.05 10.34 -17.58
N THR A 218 -10.81 11.30 -17.08
CA THR A 218 -12.13 11.66 -17.62
C THR A 218 -11.96 12.89 -18.50
N PRO A 219 -12.09 12.76 -19.83
CA PRO A 219 -11.99 13.92 -20.70
C PRO A 219 -13.15 14.87 -20.48
N ALA A 220 -12.86 16.18 -20.49
CA ALA A 220 -13.86 17.22 -20.32
C ALA A 220 -14.57 17.62 -21.63
N TRP A 221 -14.59 16.75 -22.65
CA TRP A 221 -15.16 17.02 -23.97
C TRP A 221 -16.49 16.31 -24.19
#